data_AF-A0A542DZZ0-F1
#
_entry.id   AF-A0A542DZZ0-F1
#
_cell.length_a   1.000
_cell.length_b   1.000
_cell.length_c   1.000
_cell.angle_alpha   90.00
_cell.angle_beta   90.00
_cell.angle_gamma   90.00
#
_symmetry.space_group_name_H-M   'P 1'
#
loop_
_entity.id
_entity.type
_entity.pdbx_description
1 polymer ?
#
loop_
_entity_poly.entity_id
_entity_poly.type
_entity_poly.pdbx_seq_one_letter_code
_entity_poly.pdbx_strand_id
1 'polypeptide(L)'
;MSAGTGAAPYAAFGPDDDTPVFVISVAAQLAGMHAQTLRQYDRLGLVSPSRTRGGGRRYSGRDVARLREVQRLSQEEGVSLAGIQRILDLENHVAALRSRVAELEAQVEHLGSRGVPGPRVFAAGRRGDIVTVRPGERPPRFLSSSQALVVWRPGHG
;
A
#
# COMPACT_ATOMS: atom_id res chain seq x y z
N MET A 1 29.59 8.15 50.45
CA MET A 1 28.41 8.66 49.73
C MET A 1 28.82 8.90 48.30
N SER A 2 28.35 8.02 47.41
CA SER A 2 28.63 8.02 45.97
C SER A 2 27.85 9.14 45.27
N ALA A 3 28.47 9.78 44.29
CA ALA A 3 27.74 10.37 43.18
C ALA A 3 28.49 9.97 41.91
N GLY A 4 27.88 9.02 41.19
CA GLY A 4 28.41 8.42 39.98
C GLY A 4 28.44 9.39 38.81
N THR A 5 29.54 9.30 38.07
CA THR A 5 29.76 9.83 36.73
C THR A 5 28.55 9.57 35.83
N GLY A 6 27.94 10.64 35.32
CA GLY A 6 26.95 10.57 34.26
C GLY A 6 27.58 10.08 32.97
N ALA A 7 27.45 8.78 32.70
CA ALA A 7 27.61 8.24 31.37
C ALA A 7 26.37 8.65 30.56
N ALA A 8 26.56 9.52 29.58
CA ALA A 8 25.55 9.82 28.57
C ALA A 8 25.03 8.50 27.97
N PRO A 9 23.71 8.36 27.74
CA PRO A 9 23.19 7.19 27.08
C PRO A 9 23.73 7.21 25.65
N TYR A 10 24.66 6.34 25.33
CA TYR A 10 24.82 5.88 23.96
C TYR A 10 23.51 5.15 23.64
N ALA A 11 22.49 5.92 23.26
CA ALA A 11 21.34 5.40 22.55
C ALA A 11 21.94 4.54 21.43
N ALA A 12 21.63 3.25 21.50
CA ALA A 12 22.15 2.26 20.60
C ALA A 12 21.95 2.75 19.15
N PHE A 13 23.01 3.24 18.54
CA PHE A 13 23.16 3.27 17.09
C PHE A 13 23.35 1.81 16.65
N GLY A 14 22.34 0.98 16.90
CA GLY A 14 22.09 -0.13 16.01
C GLY A 14 21.76 0.55 14.66
N PRO A 15 22.45 0.22 13.57
CA PRO A 15 21.98 0.68 12.27
C PRO A 15 20.49 0.34 12.19
N ASP A 16 19.63 1.29 11.78
CA ASP A 16 18.25 0.98 11.43
C ASP A 16 18.29 -0.32 10.63
N ASP A 17 17.46 -1.31 10.96
CA ASP A 17 17.57 -2.66 10.41
C ASP A 17 17.49 -2.69 8.87
N ASP A 18 17.02 -1.60 8.26
CA ASP A 18 16.96 -1.37 6.81
C ASP A 18 18.25 -0.79 6.21
N THR A 19 19.22 -0.35 7.01
CA THR A 19 20.48 0.25 6.52
C THR A 19 21.38 -0.82 5.91
N PRO A 20 21.71 -0.74 4.61
CA PRO A 20 22.49 -1.77 3.93
C PRO A 20 23.99 -1.58 4.21
N VAL A 21 24.47 -2.18 5.29
CA VAL A 21 25.87 -2.06 5.75
C VAL A 21 26.69 -3.34 5.55
N PHE A 22 26.06 -4.51 5.44
CA PHE A 22 26.75 -5.79 5.43
C PHE A 22 27.15 -6.23 4.02
N VAL A 23 28.43 -6.50 3.80
CA VAL A 23 28.90 -7.14 2.56
C VAL A 23 28.47 -8.62 2.53
N ILE A 24 28.48 -9.25 1.35
CA ILE A 24 28.01 -10.63 1.17
C ILE A 24 28.67 -11.65 2.09
N SER A 25 29.97 -11.51 2.40
CA SER A 25 30.69 -12.42 3.30
C SER A 25 30.17 -12.31 4.73
N VAL A 26 29.99 -11.08 5.22
CA VAL A 26 29.45 -10.81 6.56
C VAL A 26 28.00 -11.27 6.65
N ALA A 27 27.18 -10.95 5.64
CA ALA A 27 25.80 -11.40 5.58
C ALA A 27 25.68 -12.94 5.57
N ALA A 28 26.56 -13.64 4.85
CA ALA A 28 26.60 -15.09 4.80
C ALA A 28 26.93 -15.69 6.18
N GLN A 29 27.92 -15.13 6.88
CA GLN A 29 28.28 -15.54 8.22
C GLN A 29 27.14 -15.30 9.22
N LEU A 30 26.51 -14.13 9.16
CA LEU A 30 25.37 -13.80 10.02
C LEU A 30 24.17 -14.72 9.71
N ALA A 31 23.88 -14.99 8.44
CA ALA A 31 22.79 -15.88 8.05
C ALA A 31 23.08 -17.37 8.33
N GLY A 32 24.32 -17.76 8.65
CA GLY A 32 24.69 -19.18 8.81
C GLY A 32 24.69 -19.94 7.48
N MET A 33 25.05 -19.26 6.39
CA MET A 33 24.95 -19.78 5.02
C MET A 33 26.24 -19.59 4.23
N HIS A 34 26.36 -20.28 3.11
CA HIS A 34 27.43 -20.03 2.15
C HIS A 34 27.09 -18.82 1.25
N ALA A 35 28.09 -18.01 0.90
CA ALA A 35 27.92 -16.84 0.02
C ALA A 35 27.32 -17.20 -1.35
N GLN A 36 27.53 -18.42 -1.85
CA GLN A 36 26.91 -18.90 -3.09
C GLN A 36 25.38 -19.03 -2.95
N THR A 37 24.89 -19.48 -1.80
CA THR A 37 23.46 -19.60 -1.49
C THR A 37 22.80 -18.23 -1.45
N LEU A 38 23.45 -17.24 -0.82
CA LEU A 38 22.98 -15.85 -0.84
C LEU A 38 22.89 -15.29 -2.25
N ARG A 39 23.86 -15.63 -3.13
CA ARG A 39 23.80 -15.25 -4.54
C ARG A 39 22.63 -15.89 -5.27
N GLN A 40 22.33 -17.15 -4.96
CA GLN A 40 21.18 -17.84 -5.53
C GLN A 40 19.87 -17.21 -5.07
N TYR A 41 19.74 -16.88 -3.79
CA TYR A 41 18.51 -16.30 -3.24
C TYR A 41 18.24 -14.89 -3.78
N ASP A 42 19.28 -14.07 -3.93
CA ASP A 42 19.16 -12.77 -4.60
C ASP A 42 18.78 -12.91 -6.09
N ARG A 43 19.34 -13.89 -6.82
CA ARG A 43 18.93 -14.14 -8.22
C ARG A 43 17.48 -14.59 -8.33
N LEU A 44 16.98 -15.32 -7.33
CA LEU A 44 15.59 -15.75 -7.24
C LEU A 44 14.66 -14.65 -6.72
N GLY A 45 15.17 -13.45 -6.40
CA GLY A 45 14.39 -12.34 -5.89
C GLY A 45 13.91 -12.50 -4.45
N LEU A 46 14.35 -13.52 -3.72
CA LEU A 46 13.94 -13.78 -2.33
C LEU A 46 14.44 -12.69 -1.38
N VAL A 47 15.56 -12.07 -1.71
CA VAL A 47 16.16 -10.94 -0.98
C VAL A 47 16.67 -9.93 -2.01
N SER A 48 16.42 -8.65 -1.76
CA SER A 48 16.83 -7.55 -2.65
C SER A 48 17.88 -6.67 -1.97
N PRO A 49 19.17 -7.03 -2.02
CA PRO A 49 20.23 -6.23 -1.43
C PRO A 49 20.40 -4.91 -2.18
N SER A 50 20.79 -3.88 -1.46
CA SER A 50 21.19 -2.61 -2.07
C SER A 50 22.51 -2.77 -2.83
N ARG A 51 22.65 -2.08 -3.96
CA ARG A 51 23.87 -2.11 -4.77
C ARG A 51 24.68 -0.83 -4.56
N THR A 52 25.99 -0.98 -4.39
CA THR A 52 26.92 0.16 -4.35
C THR A 52 27.23 0.65 -5.76
N ARG A 53 27.78 1.87 -5.89
CA ARG A 53 28.26 2.41 -7.18
C ARG A 53 29.26 1.50 -7.91
N GLY A 54 30.01 0.66 -7.17
CA GLY A 54 30.93 -0.33 -7.72
C GLY A 54 30.29 -1.69 -8.03
N GLY A 55 28.96 -1.83 -7.96
CA GLY A 55 28.24 -3.08 -8.24
C GLY A 55 28.25 -4.11 -7.11
N GLY A 56 28.89 -3.79 -5.98
CA GLY A 56 28.91 -4.65 -4.79
C GLY A 56 27.57 -4.68 -4.07
N ARG A 57 27.18 -5.85 -3.53
CA ARG A 57 25.95 -6.04 -2.77
C ARG A 57 26.14 -5.62 -1.31
N ARG A 58 25.20 -4.86 -0.78
CA ARG A 58 25.08 -4.56 0.64
C ARG A 58 23.72 -5.02 1.15
N TYR A 59 23.77 -5.83 2.19
CA TYR A 59 22.64 -6.39 2.90
C TYR A 59 22.39 -5.56 4.16
N SER A 60 21.12 -5.36 4.49
CA SER A 60 20.70 -4.78 5.76
C SER A 60 20.50 -5.86 6.84
N GLY A 61 20.23 -5.46 8.08
CA GLY A 61 19.89 -6.41 9.16
C GLY A 61 18.62 -7.19 8.83
N ARG A 62 17.63 -6.50 8.24
CA ARG A 62 16.38 -7.09 7.75
C ARG A 62 16.60 -8.10 6.64
N ASP A 63 17.51 -7.84 5.72
CA ASP A 63 17.85 -8.81 4.67
C ASP A 63 18.41 -10.11 5.27
N VAL A 64 19.27 -10.00 6.27
CA VAL A 64 19.84 -11.15 6.97
C VAL A 64 18.76 -11.94 7.73
N ALA A 65 17.84 -11.25 8.40
CA ALA A 65 16.70 -11.89 9.06
C ALA A 65 15.82 -12.66 8.05
N ARG A 66 15.55 -12.05 6.88
CA ARG A 66 14.81 -12.69 5.79
C ARG A 66 15.54 -13.92 5.23
N LEU A 67 16.86 -13.85 5.04
CA LEU A 67 17.66 -15.00 4.60
C LEU A 67 17.49 -16.19 5.56
N ARG A 68 17.61 -15.95 6.87
CA ARG A 68 17.43 -17.01 7.89
C ARG A 68 16.03 -17.61 7.84
N GLU A 69 15.00 -16.80 7.68
CA GLU A 69 13.63 -17.30 7.61
C GLU A 69 13.39 -18.15 6.35
N VAL A 70 13.88 -17.71 5.18
CA VAL A 70 13.83 -18.51 3.95
C VAL A 70 14.56 -19.85 4.13
N GLN A 71 15.69 -19.86 4.85
CA GLN A 71 16.40 -21.10 5.17
C GLN A 71 15.54 -22.04 6.00
N ARG A 72 14.93 -21.50 7.05
CA ARG A 72 14.13 -22.24 8.01
C ARG A 72 12.93 -22.89 7.29
N LEU A 73 12.19 -22.11 6.51
CA LEU A 73 11.08 -22.58 5.68
C LEU A 73 11.53 -23.67 4.67
N SER A 74 12.72 -23.51 4.08
CA SER A 74 13.24 -24.48 3.13
C SER A 74 13.69 -25.79 3.78
N GLN A 75 14.30 -25.73 4.98
CA GLN A 75 14.90 -26.89 5.65
C GLN A 75 13.91 -27.64 6.55
N GLU A 76 13.08 -26.92 7.30
CA GLU A 76 12.14 -27.50 8.27
C GLU A 76 10.81 -27.88 7.62
N GLU A 77 10.30 -27.04 6.74
CA GLU A 77 8.96 -27.19 6.14
C GLU A 77 9.01 -27.78 4.73
N GLY A 78 10.22 -28.02 4.19
CA GLY A 78 10.43 -28.63 2.88
C GLY A 78 9.92 -27.78 1.70
N VAL A 79 9.72 -26.48 1.92
CA VAL A 79 9.15 -25.60 0.90
C VAL A 79 10.20 -25.34 -0.19
N SER A 80 9.81 -25.56 -1.46
CA SER A 80 10.69 -25.23 -2.58
C SER A 80 10.94 -23.72 -2.66
N LEU A 81 12.16 -23.32 -3.01
CA LEU A 81 12.52 -21.90 -3.17
C LEU A 81 11.63 -21.18 -4.20
N ALA A 82 11.17 -21.90 -5.22
CA ALA A 82 10.21 -21.39 -6.20
C ALA A 82 8.83 -21.12 -5.58
N GLY A 83 8.40 -21.97 -4.63
CA GLY A 83 7.18 -21.74 -3.85
C GLY A 83 7.29 -20.51 -2.95
N ILE A 84 8.42 -20.35 -2.25
CA ILE A 84 8.68 -19.16 -1.42
C ILE A 84 8.68 -17.90 -2.29
N GLN A 85 9.34 -17.92 -3.45
CA GLN A 85 9.33 -16.81 -4.40
C GLN A 85 7.89 -16.47 -4.84
N ARG A 86 7.10 -17.48 -5.22
CA ARG A 86 5.71 -17.29 -5.66
C ARG A 86 4.85 -16.65 -4.57
N ILE A 87 5.03 -17.05 -3.32
CA ILE A 87 4.32 -16.47 -2.16
C ILE A 87 4.70 -15.01 -1.99
N LEU A 88 6.00 -14.69 -1.98
CA LEU A 88 6.47 -13.30 -1.86
C LEU A 88 5.95 -12.41 -2.99
N ASP A 89 5.96 -12.91 -4.22
CA ASP A 89 5.40 -12.21 -5.37
C ASP A 89 3.90 -11.94 -5.17
N LEU A 90 3.14 -12.94 -4.69
CA LEU A 90 1.71 -12.78 -4.40
C LEU A 90 1.45 -11.76 -3.27
N GLU A 91 2.24 -11.79 -2.20
CA GLU A 91 2.14 -10.81 -1.11
C GLU A 91 2.38 -9.39 -1.61
N ASN A 92 3.38 -9.19 -2.48
CA ASN A 92 3.64 -7.90 -3.11
C ASN A 92 2.47 -7.44 -3.98
N HIS A 93 1.88 -8.34 -4.78
CA HIS A 93 0.69 -8.02 -5.58
C HIS A 93 -0.50 -7.65 -4.70
N VAL A 94 -0.74 -8.37 -3.61
CA VAL A 94 -1.82 -8.07 -2.65
C VAL A 94 -1.60 -6.70 -2.00
N ALA A 95 -0.38 -6.38 -1.59
CA ALA A 95 -0.05 -5.07 -1.03
C ALA A 95 -0.27 -3.93 -2.05
N ALA A 96 0.14 -4.13 -3.30
CA ALA A 96 -0.09 -3.17 -4.38
C ALA A 96 -1.58 -2.98 -4.68
N LEU A 97 -2.35 -4.07 -4.75
CA LEU A 97 -3.80 -4.03 -4.96
C LEU A 97 -4.51 -3.31 -3.81
N ARG A 98 -4.15 -3.61 -2.56
CA ARG A 98 -4.70 -2.91 -1.38
C ARG A 98 -4.42 -1.40 -1.43
N SER A 99 -3.19 -1.02 -1.80
CA SER A 99 -2.83 0.39 -1.96
C SER A 99 -3.65 1.06 -3.06
N ARG A 100 -3.88 0.35 -4.18
CA ARG A 100 -4.70 0.85 -5.28
C ARG A 100 -6.18 0.99 -4.91
N VAL A 101 -6.73 0.04 -4.16
CA VAL A 101 -8.10 0.12 -3.64
C VAL A 101 -8.24 1.35 -2.75
N ALA A 102 -7.34 1.54 -1.79
CA ALA A 102 -7.36 2.71 -0.90
C ALA A 102 -7.27 4.04 -1.69
N GLU A 103 -6.43 4.10 -2.73
CA GLU A 103 -6.32 5.27 -3.60
C GLU A 103 -7.63 5.56 -4.36
N LEU A 104 -8.26 4.52 -4.91
CA LEU A 104 -9.53 4.65 -5.64
C LEU A 104 -10.69 5.04 -4.72
N GLU A 105 -10.74 4.49 -3.51
CA GLU A 105 -11.71 4.86 -2.48
C GLU A 105 -11.59 6.36 -2.13
N ALA A 106 -10.36 6.85 -1.93
CA ALA A 106 -10.10 8.27 -1.69
C ALA A 106 -10.51 9.16 -2.88
N GLN A 107 -10.34 8.69 -4.12
CA GLN A 107 -10.79 9.43 -5.31
C GLN A 107 -12.32 9.50 -5.39
N VAL A 108 -13.03 8.41 -5.09
CA VAL A 108 -14.49 8.38 -5.04
C VAL A 108 -15.01 9.32 -3.96
N GLU A 109 -14.40 9.32 -2.77
CA GLU A 109 -14.75 10.24 -1.69
C GLU A 109 -14.52 11.70 -2.07
N HIS A 110 -13.40 12.02 -2.73
CA HIS A 110 -13.12 13.37 -3.23
C HIS A 110 -14.12 13.84 -4.29
N LEU A 111 -14.58 12.96 -5.17
CA LEU A 111 -15.61 13.28 -6.17
C LEU A 111 -16.99 13.42 -5.52
N GLY A 112 -17.33 12.55 -4.57
CA GLY A 112 -18.59 12.61 -3.82
C GLY A 112 -18.70 13.88 -2.98
N SER A 113 -17.62 14.29 -2.31
CA SER A 113 -17.57 15.53 -1.52
C SER A 113 -17.64 16.80 -2.38
N ARG A 114 -17.15 16.76 -3.63
CA ARG A 114 -17.34 17.85 -4.62
C ARG A 114 -18.69 17.76 -5.35
N GLY A 115 -19.40 16.65 -5.20
CA GLY A 115 -20.48 16.21 -6.07
C GLY A 115 -21.74 15.74 -5.34
N VAL A 116 -22.17 16.43 -4.28
CA VAL A 116 -23.59 16.44 -3.91
C VAL A 116 -24.10 17.87 -3.85
N PRO A 117 -24.49 18.46 -4.99
CA PRO A 117 -25.56 19.45 -4.93
C PRO A 117 -26.77 18.72 -4.36
N GLY A 118 -27.34 19.24 -3.28
CA GLY A 118 -28.50 18.67 -2.60
C GLY A 118 -29.63 18.26 -3.56
N PRO A 119 -30.63 17.50 -3.08
CA PRO A 119 -31.60 16.78 -3.91
C PRO A 119 -32.02 17.56 -5.15
N ARG A 120 -31.60 17.16 -6.35
CA ARG A 120 -31.97 17.88 -7.57
C ARG A 120 -33.42 17.52 -7.92
N VAL A 121 -34.28 18.52 -7.97
CA VAL A 121 -35.66 18.33 -8.43
C VAL A 121 -35.67 18.55 -9.93
N PHE A 122 -36.08 17.55 -10.69
CA PHE A 122 -36.30 17.70 -12.12
C PHE A 122 -37.76 18.01 -12.35
N ALA A 123 -38.05 19.08 -13.08
CA ALA A 123 -39.39 19.37 -13.57
C ALA A 123 -39.45 19.04 -15.06
N ALA A 124 -40.49 18.32 -15.46
CA ALA A 124 -40.73 17.96 -16.86
C ALA A 124 -41.89 18.79 -17.43
N GLY A 125 -41.64 19.43 -18.57
CA GLY A 125 -42.68 20.09 -19.36
C GLY A 125 -43.38 19.12 -20.32
N ARG A 126 -44.57 19.47 -20.78
CA ARG A 126 -45.37 18.66 -21.73
C ARG A 126 -44.73 18.49 -23.12
N ARG A 127 -43.71 19.28 -23.45
CA ARG A 127 -42.96 19.18 -24.71
C ARG A 127 -41.74 18.25 -24.59
N GLY A 128 -41.56 17.60 -23.44
CA GLY A 128 -40.42 16.72 -23.18
C GLY A 128 -39.16 17.46 -22.72
N ASP A 129 -39.26 18.74 -22.42
CA ASP A 129 -38.19 19.53 -21.85
C ASP A 129 -37.99 19.19 -20.36
N ILE A 130 -36.74 18.99 -19.97
CA ILE A 130 -36.33 18.66 -18.60
C ILE A 130 -35.50 19.82 -18.08
N VAL A 131 -35.93 20.43 -16.98
CA VAL A 131 -35.17 21.48 -16.29
C VAL A 131 -34.75 21.04 -14.90
N THR A 132 -33.51 21.36 -14.53
CA THR A 132 -33.00 21.13 -13.18
C THR A 132 -33.39 22.30 -12.29
N VAL A 133 -34.11 22.03 -11.20
CA VAL A 133 -34.61 23.02 -10.24
C VAL A 133 -34.00 22.73 -8.86
N ARG A 134 -33.70 23.77 -8.09
CA ARG A 134 -33.25 23.60 -6.70
C ARG A 134 -34.44 23.24 -5.80
N PRO A 135 -34.26 22.45 -4.72
CA PRO A 135 -35.28 22.24 -3.71
C PRO A 135 -35.86 23.57 -3.20
N GLY A 136 -37.18 23.71 -3.21
CA GLY A 136 -37.88 24.92 -2.75
C GLY A 136 -37.99 26.04 -3.78
N GLU A 137 -37.36 25.91 -4.96
CA GLU A 137 -37.51 26.85 -6.05
C GLU A 137 -38.74 26.49 -6.90
N ARG A 138 -39.62 27.46 -7.14
CA ARG A 138 -40.84 27.24 -7.93
C ARG A 138 -40.49 27.24 -9.42
N PRO A 139 -40.83 26.20 -10.20
CA PRO A 139 -40.52 26.17 -11.62
C PRO A 139 -41.17 27.35 -12.37
N PRO A 140 -40.51 27.87 -13.42
CA PRO A 140 -41.02 29.02 -14.18
C PRO A 140 -42.44 28.77 -14.72
N ARG A 141 -43.29 29.80 -14.68
CA ARG A 141 -44.73 29.69 -14.99
C ARG A 141 -45.04 29.18 -16.39
N PHE A 142 -44.16 29.41 -17.36
CA PHE A 142 -44.34 28.93 -18.75
C PHE A 142 -44.19 27.41 -18.89
N LEU A 143 -43.74 26.71 -17.84
CA LEU A 143 -43.64 25.25 -17.77
C LEU A 143 -44.79 24.60 -16.96
N SER A 144 -45.54 25.38 -16.18
CA SER A 144 -46.41 24.87 -15.11
C SER A 144 -47.89 24.95 -15.48
N SER A 145 -48.39 23.90 -16.14
CA SER A 145 -49.82 23.55 -16.09
C SER A 145 -50.06 22.15 -15.50
N SER A 146 -49.04 21.51 -14.92
CA SER A 146 -49.18 20.18 -14.31
C SER A 146 -48.31 20.05 -13.05
N GLN A 147 -48.90 19.55 -11.97
CA GLN A 147 -48.32 19.44 -10.63
C GLN A 147 -47.70 18.06 -10.35
N ALA A 148 -47.08 17.42 -11.35
CA ALA A 148 -46.44 16.12 -11.14
C ALA A 148 -44.96 16.32 -10.77
N LEU A 149 -44.64 16.17 -9.48
CA LEU A 149 -43.28 16.18 -8.94
C LEU A 149 -42.81 14.73 -8.74
N VAL A 150 -41.74 14.32 -9.41
CA VAL A 150 -41.06 13.05 -9.14
C VAL A 150 -39.78 13.37 -8.36
N VAL A 151 -39.75 13.01 -7.09
CA VAL A 151 -38.55 13.13 -6.26
C VAL A 151 -37.66 11.92 -6.55
N TRP A 152 -36.64 12.12 -7.37
CA TRP A 152 -35.64 11.10 -7.62
C TRP A 152 -34.68 11.02 -6.44
N ARG A 153 -34.64 9.86 -5.78
CA ARG A 153 -33.64 9.53 -4.77
C ARG A 153 -32.67 8.53 -5.41
N PRO A 154 -31.39 8.87 -5.61
CA PRO A 154 -30.41 7.87 -6.03
C PRO A 154 -30.36 6.79 -4.94
N GLY A 155 -30.67 5.55 -5.31
CA GLY A 155 -30.56 4.41 -4.41
C GLY A 155 -29.12 4.29 -3.91
N HIS A 156 -28.96 4.13 -2.60
CA HIS A 156 -27.70 3.69 -2.01
C HIS A 156 -27.79 2.16 -1.88
N GLY A 157 -26.99 1.42 -2.64
CA GLY A 157 -26.93 -0.04 -2.63
C GLY A 157 -27.18 -0.65 -3.99
#